data_AF-A0A1B6JGB6-F1
#
_entry.id   AF-A0A1B6JGB6-F1
#
_cell.length_a   1.000
_cell.length_b   1.000
_cell.length_c   1.000
_cell.angle_alpha   90.00
_cell.angle_beta   90.00
_cell.angle_gamma   90.00
#
_symmetry.space_group_name_H-M   'P 1'
#
loop_
_entity.id
_entity.type
_entity.pdbx_description
1 polymer ?
#
loop_
_entity_poly.entity_id
_entity_poly.type
_entity_poly.pdbx_seq_one_letter_code
_entity_poly.pdbx_strand_id
1 'polypeptide(L)'
;GPSGRLKYLGSGRFSLKLLRKDPPRIVTVNKVAMIAGGTGITPMLQLIRHITKDSHDTTKMALLFANQTEKDILLRDELEEVVSKHGAQFKLWYTVDTPSEGWKYSTGFINADMIQNHLFPPSSDTLVLMCGPPPMVNFACIPNLDKLGYDANLRFAY
;
A
#
# COMPACT_ATOMS: atom_id res chain seq x y z
N GLY A 1 -22.41 0.60 -10.21
CA GLY A 1 -20.95 0.78 -10.32
C GLY A 1 -20.41 -0.15 -11.40
N PRO A 2 -19.19 0.04 -11.93
CA PRO A 2 -17.96 0.45 -11.22
C PRO A 2 -17.69 1.96 -11.11
N SER A 3 -17.02 2.39 -10.03
CA SER A 3 -16.55 3.77 -9.77
C SER A 3 -15.12 3.75 -9.20
N GLY A 4 -14.27 4.69 -9.61
CA GLY A 4 -12.89 4.80 -9.11
C GLY A 4 -11.98 5.59 -10.06
N ARG A 5 -10.92 6.19 -9.52
CA ARG A 5 -9.91 6.96 -10.29
C ARG A 5 -8.65 6.15 -10.60
N LEU A 6 -8.49 4.99 -9.99
CA LEU A 6 -7.40 4.05 -10.24
C LEU A 6 -7.97 2.74 -10.79
N LYS A 7 -7.37 2.23 -11.85
CA LYS A 7 -7.62 0.89 -12.38
C LYS A 7 -6.30 0.19 -12.62
N TYR A 8 -6.20 -1.05 -12.16
CA TYR A 8 -5.10 -1.93 -12.55
C TYR A 8 -5.43 -2.60 -13.88
N LEU A 9 -4.47 -2.58 -14.81
CA LEU A 9 -4.62 -3.10 -16.16
C LEU A 9 -3.82 -4.40 -16.37
N GLY A 10 -3.17 -4.92 -15.33
CA GLY A 10 -2.28 -6.09 -15.37
C GLY A 10 -0.81 -5.73 -15.57
N SER A 11 0.08 -6.59 -15.06
CA SER A 11 1.54 -6.52 -15.28
C SER A 11 2.14 -5.14 -15.01
N GLY A 12 1.84 -4.57 -13.84
CA GLY A 12 2.41 -3.31 -13.38
C GLY A 12 1.78 -2.06 -14.00
N ARG A 13 0.79 -2.20 -14.88
CA ARG A 13 0.15 -1.07 -15.56
C ARG A 13 -1.05 -0.56 -14.78
N PHE A 14 -1.08 0.74 -14.54
CA PHE A 14 -2.18 1.44 -13.88
C PHE A 14 -2.73 2.55 -14.77
N SER A 15 -4.05 2.70 -14.79
CA SER A 15 -4.75 3.88 -15.30
C SER A 15 -5.16 4.75 -14.11
N LEU A 16 -4.60 5.96 -14.03
CA LEU A 16 -4.82 6.93 -12.96
C LEU A 16 -5.55 8.16 -13.50
N LYS A 17 -6.50 8.67 -12.73
CA LYS A 17 -7.13 9.98 -12.95
C LYS A 17 -6.88 10.87 -11.76
N LEU A 18 -6.39 12.10 -12.00
CA LEU A 18 -6.24 13.08 -10.94
C LEU A 18 -7.63 13.48 -10.42
N LEU A 19 -8.47 14.03 -11.29
CA LEU A 19 -9.89 14.30 -11.04
C LEU A 19 -10.79 13.36 -11.83
N ARG A 20 -12.04 13.19 -11.41
CA ARG A 20 -12.99 12.25 -12.05
C ARG A 20 -13.19 12.51 -13.55
N LYS A 21 -13.16 13.79 -13.96
CA LYS A 21 -13.37 14.24 -15.34
C LYS A 21 -12.10 14.18 -16.20
N ASP A 22 -10.93 14.05 -15.58
CA ASP A 22 -9.66 14.10 -16.30
C ASP A 22 -9.48 12.86 -17.19
N PRO A 23 -8.71 12.99 -18.29
CA PRO A 23 -8.26 11.84 -19.04
C PRO A 23 -7.39 10.93 -18.16
N PRO A 24 -7.46 9.60 -18.34
CA PRO A 24 -6.58 8.68 -17.61
C PRO A 24 -5.14 8.83 -18.09
N ARG A 25 -4.21 8.87 -17.14
CA ARG A 25 -2.78 8.70 -17.39
C ARG A 25 -2.40 7.25 -17.13
N ILE A 26 -1.69 6.63 -18.06
CA ILE A 26 -1.11 5.31 -17.86
C ILE A 26 0.26 5.44 -17.19
N VAL A 27 0.47 4.68 -16.12
CA VAL A 27 1.78 4.49 -15.50
C VAL A 27 2.10 3.01 -15.51
N THR A 28 3.37 2.67 -15.73
CA THR A 28 3.86 1.29 -15.70
C THR A 28 4.97 1.25 -14.66
N VAL A 29 4.82 0.39 -13.66
CA VAL A 29 5.75 0.22 -12.55
C VAL A 29 5.92 -1.25 -12.24
N ASN A 30 7.10 -1.67 -11.80
CA ASN A 30 7.34 -3.03 -11.31
C ASN A 30 7.11 -3.15 -9.80
N LYS A 31 6.96 -2.03 -9.08
CA LYS A 31 6.85 -2.00 -7.63
C LYS A 31 5.66 -1.16 -7.18
N VAL A 32 4.90 -1.70 -6.22
CA VAL A 32 3.78 -1.01 -5.57
C VAL A 32 4.00 -1.00 -4.07
N ALA A 33 4.19 0.19 -3.51
CA ALA A 33 4.20 0.44 -2.08
C ALA A 33 2.78 0.78 -1.62
N MET A 34 2.28 0.09 -0.60
CA MET A 34 0.91 0.24 -0.11
C MET A 34 0.95 0.67 1.36
N ILE A 35 0.22 1.71 1.70
CA ILE A 35 0.02 2.17 3.08
C ILE A 35 -1.47 2.12 3.37
N ALA A 36 -1.87 1.27 4.31
CA ALA A 36 -3.27 1.10 4.69
C ALA A 36 -3.49 1.44 6.16
N GLY A 37 -4.66 1.98 6.48
CA GLY A 37 -5.13 2.20 7.85
C GLY A 37 -6.53 1.64 8.05
N GLY A 38 -6.70 0.73 9.02
CA GLY A 38 -7.99 0.10 9.33
C GLY A 38 -8.70 -0.49 8.10
N THR A 39 -9.92 -0.02 7.80
CA THR A 39 -10.72 -0.49 6.66
C THR A 39 -10.14 -0.16 5.28
N GLY A 40 -9.14 0.73 5.23
CA GLY A 40 -8.40 1.06 4.01
C GLY A 40 -7.59 -0.11 3.42
N ILE A 41 -7.55 -1.26 4.10
CA ILE A 41 -6.97 -2.50 3.56
C ILE A 41 -7.72 -3.03 2.32
N THR A 42 -9.02 -2.76 2.21
CA THR A 42 -9.88 -3.34 1.18
C THR A 42 -9.42 -3.08 -0.26
N PRO A 43 -9.10 -1.85 -0.70
CA PRO A 43 -8.55 -1.63 -2.05
C PRO A 43 -7.17 -2.29 -2.25
N MET A 44 -6.35 -2.37 -1.19
CA MET A 44 -5.03 -3.00 -1.26
C MET A 44 -5.17 -4.51 -1.48
N LEU A 45 -6.01 -5.17 -0.69
CA LEU A 45 -6.25 -6.60 -0.80
C LEU A 45 -6.86 -6.96 -2.16
N GLN A 46 -7.76 -6.13 -2.70
CA GLN A 46 -8.28 -6.32 -4.06
C GLN A 46 -7.15 -6.36 -5.10
N LEU A 47 -6.20 -5.42 -5.00
CA LEU A 47 -5.05 -5.36 -5.92
C LEU A 47 -4.10 -6.54 -5.70
N ILE A 48 -3.79 -6.87 -4.44
CA ILE A 48 -2.93 -8.00 -4.08
C ILE A 48 -3.49 -9.29 -4.68
N ARG A 49 -4.77 -9.60 -4.44
CA ARG A 49 -5.43 -10.78 -5.00
C ARG A 49 -5.40 -10.81 -6.53
N HIS A 50 -5.53 -9.65 -7.17
CA HIS A 50 -5.50 -9.59 -8.63
C HIS A 50 -4.11 -9.92 -9.18
N ILE A 51 -3.07 -9.33 -8.58
CA ILE A 51 -1.68 -9.55 -8.98
C ILE A 51 -1.26 -11.00 -8.72
N THR A 52 -1.53 -11.53 -7.52
CA THR A 52 -1.08 -12.89 -7.16
C THR A 52 -1.83 -14.00 -7.86
N LYS A 53 -3.01 -13.72 -8.43
CA LYS A 53 -3.78 -14.68 -9.22
C LYS A 53 -3.18 -14.92 -10.61
N ASP A 54 -2.44 -13.96 -11.17
CA ASP A 54 -1.80 -14.11 -12.48
C ASP A 54 -0.31 -14.45 -12.31
N SER A 55 0.07 -15.67 -12.68
CA SER A 55 1.46 -16.14 -12.59
C SER A 55 2.42 -15.40 -13.52
N HIS A 56 1.92 -14.67 -14.52
CA HIS A 56 2.75 -13.87 -15.43
C HIS A 56 2.93 -12.43 -14.93
N ASP A 57 2.17 -12.02 -13.91
CA ASP A 57 2.31 -10.71 -13.31
C ASP A 57 3.44 -10.74 -12.27
N THR A 58 4.56 -10.09 -12.58
CA THR A 58 5.74 -10.06 -11.71
C THR A 58 5.79 -8.81 -10.82
N THR A 59 4.72 -8.04 -10.73
CA THR A 59 4.67 -6.78 -9.96
C THR A 59 4.93 -7.06 -8.49
N LYS A 60 5.96 -6.44 -7.92
CA LYS A 60 6.31 -6.57 -6.50
C LYS A 60 5.49 -5.61 -5.66
N MET A 61 5.09 -6.07 -4.48
CA MET A 61 4.19 -5.37 -3.58
C MET A 61 4.78 -5.34 -2.18
N ALA A 62 4.65 -4.21 -1.49
CA ALA A 62 5.00 -4.06 -0.08
C ALA A 62 3.89 -3.31 0.63
N LEU A 63 3.31 -3.90 1.68
CA LEU A 63 2.23 -3.31 2.47
C LEU A 63 2.72 -2.96 3.87
N LEU A 64 2.53 -1.69 4.26
CA LEU A 64 2.63 -1.20 5.62
C LEU A 64 1.21 -0.93 6.15
N PHE A 65 0.75 -1.73 7.12
CA PHE A 65 -0.64 -1.73 7.57
C PHE A 65 -0.79 -1.27 9.02
N ALA A 66 -1.40 -0.10 9.21
CA ALA A 66 -1.64 0.52 10.51
C ALA A 66 -3.03 0.19 11.07
N ASN A 67 -3.08 -0.15 12.36
CA ASN A 67 -4.32 -0.41 13.12
C ASN A 67 -4.20 0.15 14.55
N GLN A 68 -5.30 0.24 15.31
CA GLN A 68 -5.23 0.71 16.70
C GLN A 68 -4.59 -0.35 17.61
N THR A 69 -5.06 -1.58 17.55
CA THR A 69 -4.51 -2.72 18.29
C THR A 69 -4.25 -3.92 17.37
N GLU A 70 -3.54 -4.94 17.86
CA GLU A 70 -3.32 -6.20 17.13
C GLU A 70 -4.64 -6.92 16.78
N LYS A 71 -5.67 -6.77 17.63
CA LYS A 71 -6.99 -7.39 17.42
C LYS A 71 -7.80 -6.70 16.32
N ASP A 72 -7.46 -5.46 15.99
CA ASP A 72 -8.14 -4.67 14.96
C ASP A 72 -7.57 -4.94 13.56
N ILE A 73 -6.52 -5.75 13.44
CA ILE A 73 -5.92 -6.09 12.14
C ILE A 73 -6.90 -6.94 11.33
N LEU A 74 -7.60 -6.27 10.42
CA LEU A 74 -8.54 -6.91 9.51
C LEU A 74 -7.81 -7.82 8.52
N LEU A 75 -8.37 -9.01 8.28
CA LEU A 75 -7.91 -9.94 7.25
C LEU A 75 -6.45 -10.38 7.42
N ARG A 76 -5.97 -10.43 8.68
CA ARG A 76 -4.59 -10.79 9.00
C ARG A 76 -4.19 -12.15 8.43
N ASP A 77 -4.96 -13.19 8.73
CA ASP A 77 -4.67 -14.56 8.30
C ASP A 77 -4.56 -14.66 6.77
N GLU A 78 -5.41 -13.93 6.05
CA GLU A 78 -5.37 -13.89 4.60
C GLU A 78 -4.11 -13.18 4.08
N LEU A 79 -3.71 -12.06 4.67
CA LEU A 79 -2.48 -11.37 4.28
C LEU A 79 -1.25 -12.23 4.55
N GLU A 80 -1.21 -12.92 5.70
CA GLU A 80 -0.12 -13.84 6.05
C GLU A 80 -0.09 -15.07 5.13
N GLU A 81 -1.26 -15.58 4.69
CA GLU A 81 -1.35 -16.63 3.68
C GLU A 81 -0.76 -16.18 2.34
N VAL A 82 -1.03 -14.93 1.92
CA VAL A 82 -0.42 -14.37 0.71
C VAL A 82 1.09 -14.28 0.85
N VAL A 83 1.63 -13.88 2.02
CA VAL A 83 3.08 -13.87 2.26
C VAL A 83 3.66 -15.28 2.17
N SER A 84 3.00 -16.27 2.76
CA SER A 84 3.43 -17.68 2.71
C SER A 84 3.53 -18.20 1.28
N LYS A 85 2.54 -17.89 0.43
CA LYS A 85 2.49 -18.36 -0.97
C LYS A 85 3.29 -17.52 -1.95
N HIS A 86 3.42 -16.21 -1.70
CA HIS A 86 3.96 -15.23 -2.65
C HIS A 86 5.05 -14.33 -2.04
N GLY A 87 5.79 -14.79 -1.02
CA GLY A 87 6.76 -13.96 -0.28
C GLY A 87 7.89 -13.33 -1.12
N ALA A 88 8.19 -13.87 -2.30
CA ALA A 88 9.13 -13.25 -3.25
C ALA A 88 8.55 -12.00 -3.94
N GLN A 89 7.21 -11.90 -4.00
CA GLN A 89 6.45 -10.85 -4.66
C GLN A 89 5.78 -9.90 -3.66
N PHE A 90 5.36 -10.39 -2.48
CA PHE A 90 4.62 -9.63 -1.48
C PHE A 90 5.36 -9.55 -0.14
N LYS A 91 5.61 -8.32 0.31
CA LYS A 91 6.11 -8.00 1.65
C LYS A 91 5.01 -7.40 2.50
N LEU A 92 4.99 -7.76 3.78
CA LEU A 92 3.98 -7.31 4.72
C LEU A 92 4.65 -6.83 6.01
N TRP A 93 4.21 -5.67 6.48
CA TRP A 93 4.63 -5.12 7.76
C TRP A 93 3.46 -4.43 8.45
N TYR A 94 3.40 -4.56 9.77
CA TYR A 94 2.33 -4.00 10.57
C TYR A 94 2.84 -2.87 11.46
N THR A 95 1.93 -1.96 11.79
CA THR A 95 2.11 -1.11 12.95
C THR A 95 0.81 -0.95 13.72
N VAL A 96 0.91 -0.86 15.05
CA VAL A 96 -0.25 -0.66 15.94
C VAL A 96 0.00 0.44 16.95
N ASP A 97 -1.03 1.19 17.32
CA ASP A 97 -0.92 2.25 18.33
C ASP A 97 -0.69 1.65 19.73
N THR A 98 -1.42 0.58 20.05
CA THR A 98 -1.34 -0.12 21.33
C THR A 98 -0.95 -1.60 21.11
N PRO A 99 0.34 -1.95 21.27
CA PRO A 99 0.82 -3.30 21.00
C PRO A 99 0.50 -4.27 22.15
N SER A 100 0.31 -5.55 21.80
CA SER A 100 0.31 -6.65 22.78
C SER A 100 1.72 -6.89 23.33
N GLU A 101 1.80 -7.61 24.45
CA GLU A 101 3.06 -8.22 24.87
C GLU A 101 3.60 -9.14 23.75
N GLY A 102 4.88 -9.04 23.44
CA GLY A 102 5.54 -9.84 22.40
C GLY A 102 5.31 -9.37 20.97
N TRP A 103 4.75 -8.17 20.76
CA TRP A 103 4.59 -7.57 19.42
C TRP A 103 5.93 -7.44 18.69
N LYS A 104 5.98 -7.97 17.46
CA LYS A 104 7.23 -8.11 16.68
C LYS A 104 7.43 -7.03 15.62
N TYR A 105 6.44 -6.19 15.41
CA TYR A 105 6.46 -5.18 14.35
C TYR A 105 6.54 -3.77 14.94
N SER A 106 6.27 -2.75 14.13
CA SER A 106 6.39 -1.36 14.55
C SER A 106 5.24 -0.94 15.48
N THR A 107 5.48 0.08 16.29
CA THR A 107 4.46 0.67 17.18
C THR A 107 4.29 2.15 16.89
N GLY A 108 3.05 2.64 16.94
CA GLY A 108 2.67 4.03 16.73
C GLY A 108 2.24 4.35 15.30
N PHE A 109 2.11 5.64 15.01
CA PHE A 109 1.70 6.11 13.68
C PHE A 109 2.79 5.89 12.64
N ILE A 110 2.35 5.77 11.38
CA ILE A 110 3.22 5.69 10.20
C ILE A 110 4.24 6.84 10.23
N ASN A 111 5.52 6.49 10.11
CA ASN A 111 6.62 7.45 10.10
C ASN A 111 7.61 7.18 8.96
N ALA A 112 8.56 8.09 8.77
CA ALA A 112 9.57 7.98 7.72
C ALA A 112 10.42 6.70 7.84
N ASP A 113 10.81 6.31 9.05
CA ASP A 113 11.66 5.13 9.26
C ASP A 113 10.92 3.84 8.87
N MET A 114 9.63 3.73 9.22
CA MET A 114 8.80 2.59 8.80
C MET A 114 8.67 2.52 7.28
N ILE A 115 8.43 3.66 6.62
CA ILE A 115 8.33 3.73 5.15
C ILE A 115 9.67 3.32 4.52
N GLN A 116 10.78 3.85 5.01
CA GLN A 116 12.12 3.58 4.48
C GLN A 116 12.53 2.11 4.64
N ASN A 117 12.22 1.50 5.79
CA ASN A 117 12.66 0.15 6.12
C ASN A 117 11.76 -0.95 5.53
N HIS A 118 10.47 -0.66 5.31
CA HIS A 118 9.48 -1.70 4.97
C HIS A 118 8.85 -1.54 3.59
N LEU A 119 8.98 -0.38 2.93
CA LEU A 119 8.50 -0.16 1.57
C LEU A 119 9.66 -0.09 0.57
N PHE A 120 9.32 -0.05 -0.73
CA PHE A 120 10.32 0.13 -1.78
C PHE A 120 10.80 1.59 -1.83
N PRO A 121 12.11 1.85 -2.05
CA PRO A 121 12.63 3.21 -2.07
C PRO A 121 11.98 4.06 -3.19
N PRO A 122 12.05 5.39 -3.06
CA PRO A 122 11.59 6.30 -4.10
C PRO A 122 12.29 6.00 -5.43
N SER A 123 11.50 5.85 -6.48
CA SER A 123 11.97 5.55 -7.83
C SER A 123 10.86 5.88 -8.83
N SER A 124 11.23 6.13 -10.10
CA SER A 124 10.27 6.22 -11.20
C SER A 124 9.48 4.92 -11.44
N ASP A 125 9.94 3.82 -10.85
CA ASP A 125 9.38 2.47 -10.98
C ASP A 125 8.59 2.02 -9.73
N THR A 126 8.30 2.93 -8.79
CA THR A 126 7.54 2.65 -7.56
C THR A 126 6.29 3.51 -7.50
N LEU A 127 5.11 2.89 -7.56
CA LEU A 127 3.82 3.55 -7.29
C LEU A 127 3.46 3.41 -5.81
N VAL A 128 3.09 4.50 -5.15
CA VAL A 128 2.62 4.49 -3.76
C VAL A 128 1.10 4.62 -3.71
N LEU A 129 0.43 3.67 -3.06
CA LEU A 129 -1.01 3.65 -2.85
C LEU A 129 -1.32 3.86 -1.36
N MET A 130 -2.25 4.75 -1.06
CA MET A 130 -2.64 5.08 0.31
C MET A 130 -4.14 4.98 0.50
N CYS A 131 -4.59 4.33 1.57
CA CYS A 131 -6.01 4.34 1.95
C CYS A 131 -6.15 4.20 3.46
N GLY A 132 -6.87 5.13 4.08
CA GLY A 132 -7.09 5.13 5.53
C GLY A 132 -7.70 6.46 5.98
N PRO A 133 -7.77 6.72 7.29
CA PRO A 133 -8.32 7.96 7.82
C PRO A 133 -7.62 9.20 7.24
N PRO A 134 -8.34 10.30 6.96
CA PRO A 134 -7.72 11.51 6.43
C PRO A 134 -6.52 12.02 7.23
N PRO A 135 -6.51 11.99 8.58
CA PRO A 135 -5.32 12.37 9.35
C PRO A 135 -4.10 11.49 9.07
N MET A 136 -4.30 10.18 8.88
CA MET A 136 -3.21 9.25 8.54
C MET A 136 -2.59 9.64 7.19
N VAL A 137 -3.41 9.87 6.18
CA VAL A 137 -2.92 10.22 4.83
C VAL A 137 -2.22 11.59 4.84
N ASN A 138 -2.88 12.60 5.42
CA ASN A 138 -2.44 13.99 5.31
C ASN A 138 -1.26 14.34 6.24
N PHE A 139 -1.14 13.69 7.40
CA PHE A 139 -0.13 14.05 8.40
C PHE A 139 0.95 12.98 8.59
N ALA A 140 0.63 11.70 8.34
CA ALA A 140 1.58 10.60 8.54
C ALA A 140 2.14 10.04 7.22
N CYS A 141 1.35 10.00 6.14
CA CYS A 141 1.82 9.44 4.88
C CYS A 141 2.50 10.50 4.00
N ILE A 142 1.75 11.52 3.55
CA ILE A 142 2.23 12.50 2.57
C ILE A 142 3.52 13.22 3.04
N PRO A 143 3.60 13.79 4.25
CA PRO A 143 4.80 14.50 4.68
C PRO A 143 6.04 13.61 4.79
N ASN A 144 5.87 12.36 5.22
CA ASN A 144 7.00 11.42 5.31
C ASN A 144 7.43 10.92 3.92
N LEU A 145 6.50 10.72 2.98
CA LEU A 145 6.81 10.42 1.58
C LEU A 145 7.54 11.59 0.91
N ASP A 146 7.17 12.84 1.22
CA ASP A 146 7.87 14.04 0.75
C ASP A 146 9.29 14.11 1.31
N LYS A 147 9.44 13.93 2.63
CA LYS A 147 10.75 13.88 3.30
C LYS A 147 11.68 12.84 2.69
N LEU A 148 11.14 11.70 2.27
CA LEU A 148 11.88 10.60 1.66
C LEU A 148 12.06 10.73 0.14
N GLY A 149 11.46 11.74 -0.51
CA GLY A 149 11.68 12.02 -1.93
C GLY A 149 10.89 11.15 -2.90
N TYR A 150 9.74 10.59 -2.50
CA TYR A 150 8.85 9.91 -3.46
C TYR A 150 8.27 10.93 -4.45
N ASP A 151 8.05 10.58 -5.71
CA ASP A 151 7.44 11.51 -6.66
C ASP A 151 5.93 11.66 -6.37
N ALA A 152 5.43 12.88 -6.18
CA ALA A 152 4.01 13.15 -5.98
C ALA A 152 3.13 12.66 -7.14
N ASN A 153 3.67 12.59 -8.36
CA ASN A 153 2.99 12.02 -9.52
C ASN A 153 2.82 10.50 -9.41
N LEU A 154 3.64 9.81 -8.62
CA LEU A 154 3.60 8.36 -8.41
C LEU A 154 2.98 8.02 -7.06
N ARG A 155 2.02 8.84 -6.61
CA ARG A 155 1.23 8.60 -5.40
C ARG A 155 -0.25 8.67 -5.72
N PHE A 156 -1.03 7.81 -5.06
CA PHE A 156 -2.48 7.83 -5.17
C PHE A 156 -3.12 7.54 -3.82
N ALA A 157 -3.99 8.44 -3.37
CA ALA A 157 -4.89 8.21 -2.25
C ALA A 157 -6.29 7.85 -2.78
N TYR A 158 -6.86 6.75 -2.27
CA TYR A 158 -8.21 6.28 -2.61
C TYR A 158 -9.29 7.25 -2.16
#